data_AF-A0A0N9I6G1-F1
#
_entry.id   AF-A0A0N9I6G1-F1
#
_cell.length_a   1.000
_cell.length_b   1.000
_cell.length_c   1.000
_cell.angle_alpha   90.00
_cell.angle_beta   90.00
_cell.angle_gamma   90.00
#
_symmetry.space_group_name_H-M   'P 1'
#
loop_
_entity.id
_entity.type
_entity.pdbx_description
1 polymer ?
#
loop_
_entity_poly.entity_id
_entity_poly.type
_entity_poly.pdbx_seq_one_letter_code
_entity_poly.pdbx_strand_id
1 'polypeptide(L)'
;MSGELGPVERFLRREKYFGVPRWVVGGVLVGVIASVALVRGQVTTTDRVRAAVEGFRHSSVYVEPGAPPTVNAEHVRRVLGDRPIVVAILNGEPMPPSGKSLVTAGLKLCDDLASLVPTNLVIVYGNEPGKGYNPAFCVGPRFNNEDHPVNASNFDFVLIAKAESAWKYRESPTDLTPQVEEYVLAYDAQAAKDYPDSVPRRGAVPDKLATGEIVLSLGGIVAACVALFFLLHLAARAVGRRGPRSRERLETEARLSRIGEYVLSADPQDANQAEVARQYVLALQGHESGANVRRQVDELERLVR
;
A
#
# COMPACT_ATOMS: atom_id res chain seq x y z
N MET A 1 40.68 26.41 27.45
CA MET A 1 40.38 26.62 26.02
C MET A 1 39.00 26.07 25.75
N SER A 2 38.03 26.97 25.64
CA SER A 2 36.62 26.65 25.48
C SER A 2 36.32 26.59 23.98
N GLY A 3 36.15 25.40 23.43
CA GLY A 3 35.78 25.22 22.03
C GLY A 3 34.33 25.63 21.80
N GLU A 4 34.10 26.65 20.99
CA GLU A 4 32.77 27.03 20.52
C GLU A 4 32.21 25.92 19.61
N LEU A 5 31.20 25.20 20.10
CA LEU A 5 30.41 24.26 19.31
C LEU A 5 29.59 25.03 18.26
N GLY A 6 29.62 24.51 17.03
CA GLY A 6 29.05 25.16 15.85
C GLY A 6 27.53 25.35 15.92
N PRO A 7 26.95 26.24 15.11
CA PRO A 7 25.51 26.57 15.14
C PRO A 7 24.60 25.34 14.92
N VAL A 8 25.08 24.33 14.20
CA VAL A 8 24.37 23.06 13.95
C VAL A 8 24.19 22.23 15.22
N GLU A 9 25.19 22.20 16.11
CA GLU A 9 25.12 21.46 17.37
C GLU A 9 24.23 22.14 18.40
N ARG A 10 24.13 23.47 18.34
CA ARG A 10 23.15 24.24 19.13
C ARG A 10 21.70 23.96 18.69
N PHE A 11 21.47 23.74 17.40
CA PHE A 11 20.14 23.41 16.89
C PHE A 11 19.67 22.01 17.29
N LEU A 12 20.59 21.03 17.34
CA LEU A 12 20.27 19.65 17.73
C LEU A 12 20.02 19.46 19.24
N ARG A 13 20.51 20.38 20.08
CA ARG A 13 20.49 20.22 21.55
C ARG A 13 19.20 20.71 22.20
N ARG A 14 18.43 21.61 21.56
CA ARG A 14 17.48 22.42 22.32
C ARG A 14 16.09 21.84 22.54
N GLU A 15 15.59 20.88 21.76
CA GLU A 15 14.18 20.49 21.92
C GLU A 15 13.94 19.01 21.62
N LYS A 16 13.90 18.20 22.70
CA LYS A 16 13.53 16.78 22.68
C LYS A 16 12.22 16.61 23.43
N TYR A 17 11.17 16.15 22.76
CA TYR A 17 10.03 15.54 23.45
C TYR A 17 10.36 14.08 23.69
N PHE A 18 10.30 13.62 24.94
CA PHE A 18 10.54 12.21 25.30
C PHE A 18 11.87 11.62 24.75
N GLY A 19 12.94 12.41 24.70
CA GLY A 19 14.26 11.95 24.26
C GLY A 19 14.45 11.80 22.75
N VAL A 20 13.42 12.05 21.93
CA VAL A 20 13.46 12.00 20.46
C VAL A 20 13.53 13.42 19.88
N PRO A 21 14.37 13.70 18.87
CA PRO A 21 14.45 15.02 18.24
C PRO A 21 13.11 15.46 17.63
N ARG A 22 12.69 16.71 17.84
CA ARG A 22 11.40 17.24 17.33
C ARG A 22 11.21 17.10 15.82
N TRP A 23 12.27 17.18 15.03
CA TRP A 23 12.20 17.00 13.57
C TRP A 23 11.77 15.58 13.18
N VAL A 24 12.09 14.57 13.98
CA VAL A 24 11.64 13.18 13.75
C VAL A 24 10.14 13.09 14.01
N VAL A 25 9.67 13.67 15.11
CA VAL A 25 8.24 13.71 15.44
C VAL A 25 7.46 14.48 14.38
N GLY A 26 7.98 15.63 13.93
CA GLY A 26 7.40 16.41 12.83
C GLY A 26 7.35 15.63 11.52
N GLY A 27 8.43 14.94 11.16
CA GLY A 27 8.49 14.09 9.97
C GLY A 27 7.48 12.93 10.01
N VAL A 28 7.34 12.28 11.17
CA VAL A 28 6.32 11.22 11.37
C VAL A 28 4.91 11.80 11.26
N LEU A 29 4.65 12.95 11.88
CA LEU A 29 3.32 13.57 11.85
C LEU A 29 2.93 14.01 10.44
N VAL A 30 3.86 14.63 9.71
CA VAL A 30 3.68 14.99 8.29
C VAL A 30 3.49 13.73 7.43
N GLY A 31 4.27 12.67 7.68
CA GLY A 31 4.09 11.38 7.01
C GLY A 31 2.70 10.79 7.25
N VAL A 32 2.23 10.76 8.50
CA VAL A 32 0.89 10.28 8.86
C VAL A 32 -0.20 11.14 8.22
N ILE A 33 -0.08 12.47 8.26
CA ILE A 33 -1.04 13.38 7.63
C ILE A 33 -1.06 13.18 6.12
N ALA A 34 0.10 13.06 5.47
CA ALA A 34 0.20 12.81 4.04
C ALA A 34 -0.36 11.44 3.66
N SER A 35 -0.09 10.38 4.43
CA SER A 35 -0.68 9.06 4.24
C SER A 35 -2.20 9.08 4.41
N VAL A 36 -2.72 9.74 5.45
CA VAL A 36 -4.17 9.88 5.65
C VAL A 36 -4.81 10.72 4.54
N ALA A 37 -4.15 11.78 4.08
CA ALA A 37 -4.65 12.61 2.98
C ALA A 37 -4.67 11.85 1.64
N LEU A 38 -3.62 11.06 1.36
CA LEU A 38 -3.54 10.20 0.17
C LEU A 38 -4.59 9.08 0.20
N VAL A 39 -4.78 8.43 1.35
CA VAL A 39 -5.81 7.40 1.53
C VAL A 39 -7.22 8.00 1.40
N ARG A 40 -7.46 9.22 1.90
CA ARG A 40 -8.75 9.92 1.74
C ARG A 40 -9.00 10.40 0.30
N GLY A 41 -7.95 10.66 -0.47
CA GLY A 41 -8.05 11.08 -1.87
C GLY A 41 -8.24 9.94 -2.85
N GLN A 42 -7.95 8.70 -2.46
CA GLN A 42 -8.30 7.52 -3.23
C GLN A 42 -9.79 7.25 -3.04
N VAL A 43 -10.54 7.30 -4.16
CA VAL A 43 -11.86 6.67 -4.24
C VAL A 43 -11.66 5.25 -3.75
N THR A 44 -12.18 4.91 -2.58
CA THR A 44 -12.13 3.56 -2.04
C THR A 44 -13.04 2.70 -2.92
N THR A 45 -12.48 2.27 -4.05
CA THR A 45 -13.14 1.40 -5.00
C THR A 45 -13.45 0.11 -4.27
N THR A 46 -14.74 -0.25 -4.21
CA THR A 46 -15.14 -1.49 -3.56
C THR A 46 -14.52 -2.69 -4.30
N ASP A 47 -14.28 -3.79 -3.59
CA ASP A 47 -13.70 -5.00 -4.20
C ASP A 47 -14.52 -5.49 -5.39
N ARG A 48 -15.85 -5.30 -5.34
CA ARG A 48 -16.78 -5.57 -6.44
C ARG A 48 -16.48 -4.74 -7.68
N VAL A 49 -16.25 -3.43 -7.54
CA VAL A 49 -15.87 -2.57 -8.68
C VAL A 49 -14.51 -2.99 -9.23
N ARG A 50 -13.53 -3.28 -8.36
CA ARG A 50 -12.20 -3.74 -8.80
C ARG A 50 -12.30 -5.04 -9.61
N ALA A 51 -13.08 -6.00 -9.13
CA ALA A 51 -13.30 -7.27 -9.82
C ALA A 51 -14.00 -7.10 -11.18
N ALA A 52 -15.01 -6.23 -11.26
CA ALA A 52 -15.71 -5.95 -12.51
C ALA A 52 -14.81 -5.27 -13.54
N VAL A 53 -14.03 -4.26 -13.14
CA VAL A 53 -13.08 -3.58 -14.04
C VAL A 53 -11.98 -4.53 -14.51
N GLU A 54 -11.48 -5.40 -13.64
CA GLU A 54 -10.53 -6.45 -14.04
C GLU A 54 -11.16 -7.41 -15.06
N GLY A 55 -12.42 -7.80 -14.85
CA GLY A 55 -13.18 -8.56 -15.84
C GLY A 55 -13.29 -7.85 -17.19
N PHE A 56 -13.49 -6.53 -17.18
CA PHE A 56 -13.60 -5.73 -18.39
C PHE A 56 -12.32 -5.63 -19.23
N ARG A 57 -11.16 -5.88 -18.62
CA ARG A 57 -9.89 -5.97 -19.36
C ARG A 57 -9.89 -7.13 -20.35
N HIS A 58 -10.51 -8.25 -19.95
CA HIS A 58 -10.47 -9.50 -20.69
C HIS A 58 -11.75 -9.75 -21.51
N SER A 59 -12.87 -9.13 -21.15
CA SER A 59 -14.17 -9.33 -21.81
C SER A 59 -15.01 -8.06 -21.81
N SER A 60 -15.99 -7.93 -22.71
CA SER A 60 -17.01 -6.89 -22.63
C SER A 60 -18.06 -7.18 -21.55
N VAL A 61 -18.10 -8.41 -21.02
CA VAL A 61 -19.08 -8.84 -20.02
C VAL A 61 -18.40 -9.42 -18.80
N TYR A 62 -18.64 -8.79 -17.65
CA TYR A 62 -18.29 -9.33 -16.33
C TYR A 62 -19.52 -10.00 -15.71
N VAL A 63 -19.32 -11.18 -15.12
CA VAL A 63 -20.37 -11.93 -14.41
C VAL A 63 -19.88 -12.19 -13.00
N GLU A 64 -20.58 -11.65 -12.00
CA GLU A 64 -20.28 -11.92 -10.60
C GLU A 64 -20.71 -13.35 -10.24
N PRO A 65 -19.94 -14.09 -9.42
CA PRO A 65 -20.35 -15.41 -8.95
C PRO A 65 -21.72 -15.37 -8.26
N GLY A 66 -22.62 -16.28 -8.65
CA GLY A 66 -23.99 -16.31 -8.15
C GLY A 66 -24.96 -15.32 -8.82
N ALA A 67 -24.55 -14.71 -9.95
CA ALA A 67 -25.46 -13.98 -10.82
C ALA A 67 -26.65 -14.86 -11.24
N PRO A 68 -27.89 -14.35 -11.17
CA PRO A 68 -29.04 -15.08 -11.66
C PRO A 68 -28.97 -15.24 -13.18
N PRO A 69 -29.55 -16.31 -13.76
CA PRO A 69 -29.52 -16.56 -15.20
C PRO A 69 -30.55 -15.68 -15.96
N THR A 70 -30.72 -14.42 -15.55
CA THR A 70 -31.65 -13.45 -16.16
C THR A 70 -31.05 -12.78 -17.38
N VAL A 71 -29.72 -12.72 -17.48
CA VAL A 71 -29.00 -12.18 -18.64
C VAL A 71 -28.08 -13.26 -19.18
N ASN A 72 -28.26 -13.66 -20.44
CA ASN A 72 -27.40 -14.65 -21.08
C ASN A 72 -26.04 -14.04 -21.44
N ALA A 73 -25.06 -14.18 -20.53
CA ALA A 73 -23.74 -13.56 -20.67
C ALA A 73 -23.02 -13.94 -21.98
N GLU A 74 -23.11 -15.20 -22.44
CA GLU A 74 -22.46 -15.64 -23.68
C GLU A 74 -23.13 -15.05 -24.93
N HIS A 75 -24.46 -14.91 -24.90
CA HIS A 75 -25.16 -14.21 -25.96
C HIS A 75 -24.77 -12.72 -25.97
N VAL A 76 -24.78 -12.07 -24.81
CA VAL A 76 -24.41 -10.66 -24.69
C VAL A 76 -22.99 -10.40 -25.19
N ARG A 77 -21.99 -11.23 -24.83
CA ARG A 77 -20.62 -11.09 -25.35
C ARG A 77 -20.56 -11.06 -26.88
N ARG A 78 -21.32 -11.96 -27.53
CA ARG A 78 -21.40 -12.03 -28.99
C ARG A 78 -22.07 -10.81 -29.60
N VAL A 79 -23.15 -10.33 -28.99
CA VAL A 79 -23.90 -9.16 -29.47
C VAL A 79 -23.07 -7.88 -29.31
N LEU A 80 -22.39 -7.70 -28.18
CA LEU A 80 -21.53 -6.53 -27.93
C LEU A 80 -20.36 -6.48 -28.91
N GLY A 81 -19.64 -7.59 -29.08
CA GLY A 81 -18.41 -7.63 -29.89
C GLY A 81 -17.38 -6.59 -29.40
N ASP A 82 -16.88 -5.78 -30.31
CA ASP A 82 -15.86 -4.75 -30.06
C ASP A 82 -16.44 -3.34 -29.78
N ARG A 83 -17.76 -3.23 -29.61
CA ARG A 83 -18.40 -1.94 -29.32
C ARG A 83 -17.94 -1.40 -27.96
N PRO A 84 -17.91 -0.07 -27.75
CA PRO A 84 -17.51 0.56 -26.49
C PRO A 84 -18.64 0.46 -25.46
N ILE A 85 -19.16 -0.74 -25.25
CA ILE A 85 -20.23 -1.07 -24.33
C ILE A 85 -19.71 -2.21 -23.46
N VAL A 86 -19.76 -2.03 -22.15
CA VAL A 86 -19.41 -3.08 -21.18
C VAL A 86 -20.58 -3.35 -20.25
N VAL A 87 -20.75 -4.62 -19.88
CA VAL A 87 -21.90 -5.08 -19.10
C VAL A 87 -21.42 -5.83 -17.86
N ALA A 88 -21.78 -5.33 -16.68
CA ALA A 88 -21.62 -6.06 -15.41
C ALA A 88 -22.94 -6.74 -15.03
N ILE A 89 -22.91 -8.05 -14.85
CA ILE A 89 -24.03 -8.87 -14.38
C ILE A 89 -23.70 -9.28 -12.94
N LEU A 90 -24.34 -8.63 -11.97
CA LEU A 90 -24.06 -8.82 -10.55
C LEU A 90 -24.89 -9.95 -9.96
N ASN A 91 -24.48 -10.38 -8.75
CA ASN A 91 -25.22 -11.39 -8.00
C ASN A 91 -26.62 -10.90 -7.59
N GLY A 92 -27.47 -11.82 -7.14
CA GLY A 92 -28.84 -11.51 -6.71
C GLY A 92 -28.94 -10.77 -5.36
N GLU A 93 -27.82 -10.50 -4.69
CA GLU A 93 -27.82 -9.86 -3.38
C GLU A 93 -28.18 -8.37 -3.51
N PRO A 94 -28.98 -7.82 -2.58
CA PRO A 94 -29.31 -6.39 -2.59
C PRO A 94 -28.05 -5.54 -2.56
N MET A 95 -27.92 -4.61 -3.50
CA MET A 95 -26.81 -3.67 -3.53
C MET A 95 -26.86 -2.72 -2.33
N PRO A 96 -25.68 -2.33 -1.78
CA PRO A 96 -25.64 -1.38 -0.68
C PRO A 96 -26.26 -0.04 -1.12
N PRO A 97 -26.99 0.65 -0.24
CA PRO A 97 -27.60 1.93 -0.58
C PRO A 97 -26.53 2.94 -1.00
N SER A 98 -26.88 3.82 -1.94
CA SER A 98 -25.93 4.80 -2.49
C SER A 98 -25.40 5.81 -1.45
N GLY A 99 -26.11 5.95 -0.32
CA GLY A 99 -25.90 6.97 0.69
C GLY A 99 -26.40 8.37 0.29
N LYS A 100 -26.99 8.52 -0.90
CA LYS A 100 -27.53 9.78 -1.42
C LYS A 100 -29.01 9.61 -1.74
N SER A 101 -29.85 10.56 -1.31
CA SER A 101 -31.32 10.44 -1.41
C SER A 101 -31.88 10.35 -2.84
N LEU A 102 -31.12 10.75 -3.87
CA LEU A 102 -31.57 10.83 -5.27
C LEU A 102 -30.81 9.89 -6.22
N VAL A 103 -29.83 9.14 -5.72
CA VAL A 103 -29.00 8.24 -6.55
C VAL A 103 -29.35 6.81 -6.17
N THR A 104 -29.68 5.97 -7.14
CA THR A 104 -29.94 4.56 -6.86
C THR A 104 -28.63 3.83 -6.58
N ALA A 105 -28.71 2.67 -5.89
CA ALA A 105 -27.53 1.84 -5.64
C ALA A 105 -26.87 1.40 -6.97
N GLY A 106 -27.70 0.99 -7.95
CA GLY A 106 -27.25 0.60 -9.28
C GLY A 106 -26.59 1.75 -10.03
N LEU A 107 -27.19 2.95 -10.03
CA LEU A 107 -26.64 4.12 -10.71
C LEU A 107 -25.30 4.55 -10.11
N LYS A 108 -25.17 4.56 -8.77
CA LYS A 108 -23.89 4.86 -8.12
C LYS A 108 -22.79 3.87 -8.53
N LEU A 109 -23.09 2.57 -8.52
CA LEU A 109 -22.12 1.55 -8.89
C LEU A 109 -21.73 1.65 -10.38
N CYS A 110 -22.71 1.98 -11.22
CA CYS A 110 -22.52 2.23 -12.63
C CYS A 110 -21.65 3.47 -12.89
N ASP A 111 -21.84 4.56 -12.14
CA ASP A 111 -20.97 5.75 -12.17
C ASP A 111 -19.53 5.41 -11.72
N ASP A 112 -19.40 4.64 -10.63
CA ASP A 112 -18.11 4.20 -10.10
C ASP A 112 -17.35 3.38 -11.17
N LEU A 113 -18.04 2.46 -11.86
CA LEU A 113 -17.47 1.70 -12.98
C LEU A 113 -17.14 2.59 -14.18
N ALA A 114 -18.06 3.45 -14.62
CA ALA A 114 -17.89 4.36 -15.75
C ALA A 114 -16.67 5.28 -15.56
N SER A 115 -16.40 5.71 -14.32
CA SER A 115 -15.21 6.50 -13.99
C SER A 115 -13.89 5.78 -14.26
N LEU A 116 -13.90 4.44 -14.20
CA LEU A 116 -12.73 3.56 -14.37
C LEU A 116 -12.62 2.98 -15.77
N VAL A 117 -13.70 2.92 -16.53
CA VAL A 117 -13.72 2.57 -17.96
C VAL A 117 -14.15 3.78 -18.80
N PRO A 118 -13.38 4.88 -18.78
CA PRO A 118 -13.90 6.20 -19.10
C PRO A 118 -14.31 6.40 -20.57
N THR A 119 -13.89 5.52 -21.47
CA THR A 119 -14.21 5.56 -22.91
C THR A 119 -15.36 4.64 -23.30
N ASN A 120 -16.10 4.06 -22.34
CA ASN A 120 -17.14 3.07 -22.61
C ASN A 120 -18.50 3.49 -22.03
N LEU A 121 -19.57 2.99 -22.65
CA LEU A 121 -20.91 2.91 -22.09
C LEU A 121 -20.95 1.71 -21.13
N VAL A 122 -21.57 1.89 -19.98
CA VAL A 122 -21.62 0.87 -18.91
C VAL A 122 -23.07 0.51 -18.64
N ILE A 123 -23.34 -0.79 -18.63
CA ILE A 123 -24.63 -1.35 -18.19
C ILE A 123 -24.36 -2.22 -16.96
N VAL A 124 -25.09 -1.98 -15.88
CA VAL A 124 -24.98 -2.76 -14.65
C VAL A 124 -26.31 -3.40 -14.32
N TYR A 125 -26.37 -4.73 -14.35
CA TYR A 125 -27.51 -5.49 -13.86
C TYR A 125 -27.27 -5.89 -12.41
N GLY A 126 -28.19 -5.53 -11.51
CA GLY A 126 -28.08 -5.88 -10.10
C GLY A 126 -29.40 -5.74 -9.35
N ASN A 127 -29.46 -6.31 -8.15
CA ASN A 127 -30.66 -6.24 -7.32
C ASN A 127 -30.71 -4.91 -6.53
N GLU A 128 -31.59 -4.00 -6.92
CA GLU A 128 -31.79 -2.73 -6.24
C GLU A 128 -32.81 -2.89 -5.08
N PRO A 129 -32.49 -2.40 -3.86
CA PRO A 129 -33.40 -2.47 -2.72
C PRO A 129 -34.78 -1.87 -3.04
N GLY A 130 -35.82 -2.70 -2.96
CA GLY A 130 -37.21 -2.30 -3.20
C GLY A 130 -37.62 -2.19 -4.67
N LYS A 131 -36.70 -2.34 -5.63
CA LYS A 131 -37.02 -2.32 -7.08
C LYS A 131 -36.71 -3.65 -7.78
N GLY A 132 -35.93 -4.52 -7.17
CA GLY A 132 -35.57 -5.81 -7.75
C GLY A 132 -34.41 -5.71 -8.73
N TYR A 133 -34.21 -6.78 -9.51
CA TYR A 133 -33.09 -6.93 -10.42
C TYR A 133 -33.30 -6.16 -11.73
N ASN A 134 -32.60 -5.02 -11.88
CA ASN A 134 -32.78 -4.09 -13.00
C ASN A 134 -31.42 -3.58 -13.52
N PRO A 135 -31.37 -3.10 -14.77
CA PRO A 135 -30.20 -2.40 -15.29
C PRO A 135 -30.07 -0.97 -14.75
N ALA A 136 -28.84 -0.49 -14.68
CA ALA A 136 -28.48 0.91 -14.65
C ALA A 136 -27.52 1.20 -15.81
N PHE A 137 -27.65 2.37 -16.43
CA PHE A 137 -26.89 2.77 -17.61
C PHE A 137 -26.10 4.04 -17.31
N CYS A 138 -24.83 4.08 -17.72
CA CYS A 138 -23.96 5.23 -17.53
C CYS A 138 -23.02 5.41 -18.71
N VAL A 139 -22.59 6.65 -18.92
CA VAL A 139 -21.63 7.02 -19.95
C VAL A 139 -20.30 7.38 -19.29
N GLY A 140 -19.21 6.77 -19.73
CA GLY A 140 -17.87 7.11 -19.27
C GLY A 140 -17.52 8.58 -19.56
N PRO A 141 -16.81 9.28 -18.66
CA PRO A 141 -16.54 10.72 -18.77
C PRO A 141 -15.64 11.11 -19.96
N ARG A 142 -14.99 10.14 -20.61
CA ARG A 142 -14.16 10.31 -21.82
C ARG A 142 -14.72 9.54 -23.00
N PHE A 143 -15.99 9.17 -22.96
CA PHE A 143 -16.67 8.55 -24.09
C PHE A 143 -16.65 9.50 -25.30
N ASN A 144 -16.87 10.79 -25.04
CA ASN A 144 -16.49 11.87 -25.94
C ASN A 144 -15.06 12.32 -25.66
N ASN A 145 -14.17 12.22 -26.65
CA ASN A 145 -12.79 12.67 -26.56
C ASN A 145 -12.29 13.19 -27.91
N GLU A 146 -11.07 13.74 -27.96
CA GLU A 146 -10.51 14.33 -29.18
C GLU A 146 -10.33 13.31 -30.31
N ASP A 147 -10.04 12.04 -29.99
CA ASP A 147 -9.86 10.96 -30.96
C ASP A 147 -11.22 10.44 -31.50
N HIS A 148 -12.27 10.55 -30.69
CA HIS A 148 -13.63 10.11 -30.98
C HIS A 148 -14.64 11.17 -30.49
N PRO A 149 -14.80 12.28 -31.23
CA PRO A 149 -15.65 13.39 -30.80
C PRO A 149 -17.12 13.01 -30.97
N VAL A 150 -17.76 12.55 -29.89
CA VAL A 150 -19.17 12.14 -29.87
C VAL A 150 -20.07 13.08 -29.09
N ASN A 151 -21.26 13.36 -29.62
CA ASN A 151 -22.28 14.01 -28.81
C ASN A 151 -22.85 13.00 -27.82
N ALA A 152 -22.25 12.93 -26.62
CA ALA A 152 -22.63 11.98 -25.58
C ALA A 152 -24.15 12.01 -25.25
N SER A 153 -24.83 13.16 -25.42
CA SER A 153 -26.28 13.24 -25.20
C SER A 153 -27.10 12.38 -26.16
N ASN A 154 -26.57 12.10 -27.36
CA ASN A 154 -27.21 11.20 -28.34
C ASN A 154 -27.12 9.73 -27.92
N PHE A 155 -26.18 9.39 -27.03
CA PHE A 155 -25.86 8.03 -26.59
C PHE A 155 -26.35 7.71 -25.17
N ASP A 156 -27.04 8.65 -24.51
CA ASP A 156 -27.54 8.49 -23.15
C ASP A 156 -29.04 8.15 -23.18
N PHE A 157 -29.92 9.14 -23.04
CA PHE A 157 -31.36 8.95 -22.86
C PHE A 157 -32.04 8.16 -24.00
N VAL A 158 -31.64 8.38 -25.26
CA VAL A 158 -32.28 7.73 -26.42
C VAL A 158 -32.03 6.22 -26.40
N LEU A 159 -30.81 5.79 -26.07
CA LEU A 159 -30.46 4.38 -26.03
C LEU A 159 -31.12 3.68 -24.84
N ILE A 160 -31.17 4.36 -23.68
CA ILE A 160 -31.86 3.87 -22.49
C ILE A 160 -33.36 3.67 -22.80
N ALA A 161 -34.02 4.67 -23.40
CA ALA A 161 -35.44 4.57 -23.74
C ALA A 161 -35.73 3.42 -24.72
N LYS A 162 -34.82 3.15 -25.66
CA LYS A 162 -34.92 2.00 -26.58
C LYS A 162 -34.77 0.68 -25.83
N ALA A 163 -33.74 0.55 -25.01
CA ALA A 163 -33.51 -0.65 -24.19
C ALA A 163 -34.66 -0.94 -23.23
N GLU A 164 -35.25 0.08 -22.61
CA GLU A 164 -36.44 -0.08 -21.77
C GLU A 164 -37.61 -0.63 -22.58
N SER A 165 -37.78 -0.20 -23.84
CA SER A 165 -38.84 -0.71 -24.73
C SER A 165 -38.66 -2.16 -25.18
N ALA A 166 -37.50 -2.78 -24.92
CA ALA A 166 -37.21 -4.16 -25.30
C ALA A 166 -37.99 -5.21 -24.50
N TRP A 167 -38.76 -4.79 -23.48
CA TRP A 167 -39.63 -5.70 -22.72
C TRP A 167 -40.57 -6.54 -23.58
N LYS A 168 -40.98 -6.01 -24.75
CA LYS A 168 -41.82 -6.72 -25.73
C LYS A 168 -41.14 -7.89 -26.44
N TYR A 169 -39.81 -7.97 -26.39
CA TYR A 169 -39.01 -9.01 -27.05
C TYR A 169 -38.52 -10.09 -26.09
N ARG A 170 -38.83 -9.97 -24.79
CA ARG A 170 -38.41 -10.94 -23.78
C ARG A 170 -39.15 -12.25 -23.94
N GLU A 171 -38.43 -13.36 -23.91
CA GLU A 171 -39.04 -14.70 -23.89
C GLU A 171 -39.77 -14.96 -22.57
N SER A 172 -39.31 -14.34 -21.49
CA SER A 172 -39.93 -14.41 -20.16
C SER A 172 -39.82 -13.09 -19.42
N PRO A 173 -40.66 -12.80 -18.41
CA PRO A 173 -40.56 -11.56 -17.62
C PRO A 173 -39.18 -11.33 -16.98
N THR A 174 -38.47 -12.43 -16.71
CA THR A 174 -37.14 -12.45 -16.07
C THR A 174 -35.98 -12.43 -17.04
N ASP A 175 -36.20 -12.65 -18.34
CA ASP A 175 -35.15 -12.58 -19.35
C ASP A 175 -34.90 -11.11 -19.71
N LEU A 176 -33.71 -10.62 -19.36
CA LEU A 176 -33.29 -9.25 -19.61
C LEU A 176 -32.29 -9.15 -20.77
N THR A 177 -31.94 -10.27 -21.41
CA THR A 177 -31.00 -10.32 -22.55
C THR A 177 -31.42 -9.39 -23.70
N PRO A 178 -32.71 -9.35 -24.12
CA PRO A 178 -33.13 -8.49 -25.23
C PRO A 178 -32.97 -6.99 -24.96
N GLN A 179 -32.85 -6.57 -23.70
CA GLN A 179 -32.56 -5.16 -23.41
C GLN A 179 -31.17 -4.76 -23.86
N VAL A 180 -30.18 -5.66 -23.72
CA VAL A 180 -28.82 -5.40 -24.19
C VAL A 180 -28.79 -5.40 -25.72
N GLU A 181 -29.51 -6.32 -26.36
CA GLU A 181 -29.64 -6.38 -27.82
C GLU A 181 -30.21 -5.08 -28.39
N GLU A 182 -31.33 -4.61 -27.84
CA GLU A 182 -31.95 -3.37 -28.29
C GLU A 182 -31.07 -2.15 -28.00
N TYR A 183 -30.36 -2.14 -26.86
CA TYR A 183 -29.38 -1.08 -26.57
C TYR A 183 -28.25 -1.04 -27.61
N VAL A 184 -27.74 -2.21 -28.01
CA VAL A 184 -26.70 -2.34 -29.03
C VAL A 184 -27.21 -1.95 -30.42
N LEU A 185 -28.43 -2.35 -30.78
CA LEU A 185 -29.05 -1.95 -32.04
C LEU A 185 -29.29 -0.43 -32.09
N ALA A 186 -29.74 0.17 -30.99
CA ALA A 186 -29.90 1.61 -30.87
C ALA A 186 -28.56 2.34 -30.97
N TYR A 187 -27.51 1.80 -30.34
CA TYR A 187 -26.14 2.30 -30.46
C TYR A 187 -25.67 2.25 -31.92
N ASP A 188 -25.81 1.11 -32.59
CA ASP A 188 -25.36 0.93 -33.99
C ASP A 188 -26.10 1.87 -34.94
N ALA A 189 -27.42 2.05 -34.73
CA ALA A 189 -28.22 2.99 -35.53
C ALA A 189 -27.77 4.45 -35.32
N GLN A 190 -27.47 4.84 -34.07
CA GLN A 190 -26.98 6.18 -33.77
C GLN A 190 -25.54 6.39 -34.28
N ALA A 191 -24.68 5.39 -34.09
CA ALA A 191 -23.29 5.42 -34.55
C ALA A 191 -23.20 5.47 -36.08
N ALA A 192 -24.05 4.74 -36.81
CA ALA A 192 -24.09 4.81 -38.27
C ALA A 192 -24.54 6.19 -38.79
N LYS A 193 -25.36 6.92 -38.01
CA LYS A 193 -25.79 8.27 -38.34
C LYS A 193 -24.70 9.31 -38.04
N ASP A 194 -24.07 9.21 -36.87
CA ASP A 194 -23.10 10.19 -36.42
C ASP A 194 -21.68 9.92 -36.98
N TYR A 195 -21.38 8.67 -37.35
CA TYR A 195 -20.07 8.21 -37.87
C TYR A 195 -20.23 7.23 -39.05
N PRO A 196 -20.57 7.72 -40.25
CA PRO A 196 -20.69 6.85 -41.43
C PRO A 196 -19.37 6.15 -41.80
N ASP A 197 -18.23 6.76 -41.46
CA ASP A 197 -16.90 6.29 -41.90
C ASP A 197 -16.12 5.52 -40.81
N SER A 198 -16.51 5.61 -39.54
CA SER A 198 -15.79 4.94 -38.44
C SER A 198 -16.65 4.73 -37.18
N VAL A 199 -17.06 3.49 -36.91
CA VAL A 199 -17.79 3.19 -35.66
C VAL A 199 -16.83 3.19 -34.46
N PRO A 200 -17.13 3.92 -33.37
CA PRO A 200 -16.30 3.89 -32.17
C PRO A 200 -16.16 2.46 -31.63
N ARG A 201 -14.96 2.11 -31.17
CA ARG A 201 -14.63 0.79 -30.64
C ARG A 201 -14.23 0.89 -29.17
N ARG A 202 -14.30 -0.25 -28.47
CA ARG A 202 -13.91 -0.38 -27.07
C ARG A 202 -12.48 0.12 -26.83
N GLY A 203 -12.35 1.14 -26.01
CA GLY A 203 -11.05 1.65 -25.56
C GLY A 203 -10.41 0.74 -24.51
N ALA A 204 -9.08 0.80 -24.40
CA ALA A 204 -8.35 0.04 -23.39
C ALA A 204 -8.76 0.47 -21.96
N VAL A 205 -9.01 -0.51 -21.10
CA VAL A 205 -9.28 -0.27 -19.67
C VAL A 205 -7.98 0.17 -18.99
N PRO A 206 -7.90 1.37 -18.39
CA PRO A 206 -6.66 1.88 -17.80
C PRO A 206 -6.09 1.03 -16.65
N ASP A 207 -4.77 0.91 -16.56
CA ASP A 207 -4.04 0.24 -15.46
C ASP A 207 -4.02 1.03 -14.15
N LYS A 208 -4.65 2.20 -14.11
CA LYS A 208 -4.51 3.18 -13.01
C LYS A 208 -4.95 2.65 -11.65
N LEU A 209 -5.83 1.65 -11.59
CA LEU A 209 -6.22 0.98 -10.35
C LEU A 209 -5.01 0.34 -9.64
N ALA A 210 -4.05 -0.20 -10.39
CA ALA A 210 -2.86 -0.83 -9.83
C ALA A 210 -1.80 0.22 -9.43
N THR A 211 -1.65 1.31 -10.17
CA THR A 211 -0.57 2.29 -9.93
C THR A 211 -0.65 2.95 -8.55
N GLY A 212 -1.88 3.28 -8.11
CA GLY A 212 -2.09 3.88 -6.79
C GLY A 212 -1.71 2.93 -5.65
N GLU A 213 -2.13 1.67 -5.72
CA GLU A 213 -1.81 0.64 -4.73
C GLU A 213 -0.31 0.27 -4.75
N ILE A 214 0.32 0.24 -5.93
CA ILE A 214 1.77 0.00 -6.09
C ILE A 214 2.59 1.13 -5.46
N VAL A 215 2.25 2.40 -5.71
CA VAL A 215 2.96 3.54 -5.12
C VAL A 215 2.78 3.57 -3.61
N LEU A 216 1.58 3.27 -3.11
CA LEU A 216 1.29 3.28 -1.67
C LEU A 216 1.98 2.12 -0.94
N SER A 217 2.02 0.93 -1.55
CA SER A 217 2.75 -0.23 -1.01
C SER A 217 4.26 -0.01 -1.01
N LEU A 218 4.84 0.53 -2.08
CA LEU A 218 6.26 0.93 -2.12
C LEU A 218 6.57 1.99 -1.05
N GLY A 219 5.73 3.01 -0.92
CA GLY A 219 5.86 4.02 0.13
C GLY A 219 5.77 3.42 1.54
N GLY A 220 4.84 2.48 1.76
CA GLY A 220 4.68 1.75 3.01
C GLY A 220 5.89 0.88 3.36
N ILE A 221 6.47 0.19 2.38
CA ILE A 221 7.68 -0.62 2.57
C ILE A 221 8.86 0.28 2.95
N VAL A 222 9.08 1.38 2.23
CA VAL A 222 10.17 2.32 2.55
C VAL A 222 9.98 2.91 3.96
N ALA A 223 8.76 3.32 4.31
CA ALA A 223 8.45 3.82 5.64
C ALA A 223 8.69 2.77 6.74
N ALA A 224 8.28 1.52 6.49
CA ALA A 224 8.51 0.40 7.42
C ALA A 224 10.00 0.10 7.59
N CYS A 225 10.78 0.11 6.51
CA CYS A 225 12.24 -0.05 6.56
C CYS A 225 12.91 1.07 7.37
N VAL A 226 12.51 2.32 7.16
CA VAL A 226 13.04 3.48 7.92
C VAL A 226 12.66 3.37 9.40
N ALA A 227 11.41 3.01 9.71
CA ALA A 227 10.95 2.82 11.08
C ALA A 227 11.70 1.68 11.78
N LEU A 228 11.88 0.54 11.10
CA LEU A 228 12.64 -0.59 11.60
C LEU A 228 14.10 -0.21 11.87
N PHE A 229 14.75 0.50 10.94
CA PHE A 229 16.12 0.98 11.14
C PHE A 229 16.21 1.92 12.35
N PHE A 230 15.22 2.81 12.52
CA PHE A 230 15.16 3.71 13.67
C PHE A 230 14.97 2.96 14.99
N LEU A 231 14.11 1.95 15.02
CA LEU A 231 13.90 1.07 16.19
C LEU A 231 15.16 0.28 16.53
N LEU A 232 15.85 -0.29 15.53
CA LEU A 232 17.12 -0.98 15.71
C LEU A 232 18.20 -0.03 16.23
N HIS A 233 18.26 1.20 15.73
CA HIS A 233 19.20 2.20 16.20
C HIS A 233 18.92 2.64 17.66
N LEU A 234 17.65 2.77 18.05
CA LEU A 234 17.24 3.02 19.43
C LEU A 234 17.59 1.83 20.34
N ALA A 235 17.34 0.60 19.89
CA ALA A 235 17.72 -0.61 20.61
C ALA A 235 19.24 -0.70 20.82
N ALA A 236 20.03 -0.46 19.77
CA ALA A 236 21.49 -0.42 19.83
C ALA A 236 22.01 0.65 20.80
N ARG A 237 21.41 1.85 20.82
CA ARG A 237 21.74 2.90 21.81
C ARG A 237 21.33 2.54 23.23
N ALA A 238 20.20 1.87 23.41
CA ALA A 238 19.73 1.43 24.73
C ALA A 238 20.64 0.32 25.29
N VAL A 239 21.11 -0.60 24.44
CA VAL A 239 22.07 -1.66 24.79
C VAL A 239 23.46 -1.07 25.04
N GLY A 240 23.93 -0.16 24.17
CA GLY A 240 25.24 0.51 24.33
C GLY A 240 25.34 1.39 25.58
N ARG A 241 24.23 1.91 26.09
CA ARG A 241 24.19 2.67 27.36
C ARG A 241 24.23 1.78 28.62
N ARG A 242 24.04 0.46 28.51
CA ARG A 242 23.99 -0.46 29.67
C ARG A 242 25.35 -0.98 30.16
N GLY A 243 26.48 -0.51 29.61
CA GLY A 243 27.79 -1.11 29.89
C GLY A 243 28.87 -0.24 30.55
N PRO A 244 28.69 0.43 31.70
CA PRO A 244 29.86 0.89 32.47
C PRO A 244 30.81 -0.27 32.83
N ARG A 245 30.27 -1.50 32.94
CA ARG A 245 31.02 -2.75 33.15
C ARG A 245 31.98 -3.12 32.01
N SER A 246 31.72 -2.73 30.75
CA SER A 246 32.65 -3.08 29.66
C SER A 246 33.90 -2.20 29.69
N ARG A 247 33.77 -0.93 30.10
CA ARG A 247 34.90 0.00 30.18
C ARG A 247 35.85 -0.37 31.31
N GLU A 248 35.32 -0.68 32.49
CA GLU A 248 36.14 -1.17 33.63
C GLU A 248 36.81 -2.53 33.32
N ARG A 249 36.13 -3.41 32.57
CA ARG A 249 36.71 -4.69 32.14
C ARG A 249 37.87 -4.48 31.16
N LEU A 250 37.67 -3.65 30.14
CA LEU A 250 38.71 -3.28 29.17
C LEU A 250 39.91 -2.58 29.83
N GLU A 251 39.67 -1.73 30.83
CA GLU A 251 40.75 -1.10 31.60
C GLU A 251 41.54 -2.12 32.44
N THR A 252 40.85 -3.08 33.06
CA THR A 252 41.49 -4.15 33.86
C THR A 252 42.31 -5.08 32.96
N GLU A 253 41.80 -5.41 31.77
CA GLU A 253 42.48 -6.22 30.76
C GLU A 253 43.74 -5.52 30.24
N ALA A 254 43.66 -4.22 29.93
CA ALA A 254 44.83 -3.44 29.51
C ALA A 254 45.90 -3.27 30.62
N ARG A 255 45.51 -3.33 31.89
CA ARG A 255 46.45 -3.35 33.03
C ARG A 255 47.13 -4.70 33.18
N LEU A 256 46.36 -5.80 33.16
CA LEU A 256 46.90 -7.15 33.19
C LEU A 256 47.87 -7.41 32.03
N SER A 257 47.55 -6.97 30.81
CA SER A 257 48.45 -7.11 29.66
C SER A 257 49.82 -6.45 29.90
N ARG A 258 49.85 -5.25 30.49
CA ARG A 258 51.11 -4.54 30.81
C ARG A 258 51.91 -5.25 31.91
N ILE A 259 51.24 -5.80 32.92
CA ILE A 259 51.88 -6.62 33.96
C ILE A 259 52.45 -7.90 33.34
N GLY A 260 51.72 -8.53 32.41
CA GLY A 260 52.19 -9.70 31.68
C GLY A 260 53.44 -9.43 30.86
N GLU A 261 53.52 -8.28 30.17
CA GLU A 261 54.73 -7.86 29.46
C GLU A 261 55.93 -7.70 30.42
N TYR A 262 55.72 -7.11 31.60
CA TYR A 262 56.76 -7.01 32.62
C TYR A 262 57.23 -8.39 33.09
N VAL A 263 56.31 -9.28 33.47
CA VAL A 263 56.61 -10.64 33.94
C VAL A 263 57.39 -11.45 32.90
N LEU A 264 57.09 -11.27 31.61
CA LEU A 264 57.79 -11.94 30.52
C LEU A 264 59.18 -11.34 30.23
N SER A 265 59.42 -10.08 30.58
CA SER A 265 60.68 -9.37 30.30
C SER A 265 61.67 -9.32 31.47
N ALA A 266 61.22 -9.64 32.68
CA ALA A 266 62.03 -9.57 33.89
C ALA A 266 63.01 -10.75 34.03
N ASP A 267 64.12 -10.51 34.74
CA ASP A 267 65.22 -11.48 34.91
C ASP A 267 64.73 -12.72 35.68
N PRO A 268 64.83 -13.93 35.10
CA PRO A 268 64.39 -15.16 35.76
C PRO A 268 65.21 -15.52 37.01
N GLN A 269 66.34 -14.86 37.28
CA GLN A 269 67.15 -15.08 38.49
C GLN A 269 66.76 -14.18 39.67
N ASP A 270 65.82 -13.24 39.51
CA ASP A 270 65.31 -12.44 40.62
C ASP A 270 64.49 -13.32 41.58
N ALA A 271 64.85 -13.28 42.86
CA ALA A 271 64.25 -14.07 43.92
C ALA A 271 62.73 -13.82 44.09
N ASN A 272 62.23 -12.66 43.66
CA ASN A 272 60.81 -12.30 43.77
C ASN A 272 60.00 -12.64 42.51
N GLN A 273 60.66 -12.98 41.39
CA GLN A 273 60.00 -13.13 40.09
C GLN A 273 59.04 -14.33 40.04
N ALA A 274 59.38 -15.42 40.72
CA ALA A 274 58.52 -16.59 40.80
C ALA A 274 57.19 -16.31 41.51
N GLU A 275 57.20 -15.47 42.54
CA GLU A 275 56.00 -15.10 43.28
C GLU A 275 55.14 -14.08 42.50
N VAL A 276 55.75 -13.11 41.83
CA VAL A 276 55.04 -12.15 40.96
C VAL A 276 54.37 -12.88 39.79
N ALA A 277 55.06 -13.82 39.15
CA ALA A 277 54.49 -14.62 38.06
C ALA A 277 53.31 -15.48 38.52
N ARG A 278 53.42 -16.09 39.72
CA ARG A 278 52.32 -16.87 40.32
C ARG A 278 51.09 -16.01 40.59
N GLN A 279 51.27 -14.84 41.19
CA GLN A 279 50.17 -13.93 41.50
C GLN A 279 49.52 -13.38 40.23
N TYR A 280 50.31 -13.11 39.18
CA TYR A 280 49.81 -12.71 37.87
C TYR A 280 48.90 -13.78 37.25
N VAL A 281 49.32 -15.05 37.25
CA VAL A 281 48.51 -16.17 36.73
C VAL A 281 47.19 -16.31 37.49
N LEU A 282 47.21 -16.17 38.82
CA LEU A 282 46.00 -16.22 39.65
C LEU A 282 45.04 -15.06 39.36
N ALA A 283 45.57 -13.84 39.16
CA ALA A 283 44.76 -12.68 38.80
C ALA A 283 44.17 -12.81 37.38
N LEU A 284 44.93 -13.37 36.43
CA LEU A 284 44.46 -13.63 35.07
C LEU A 284 43.33 -14.69 35.06
N GLN A 285 43.52 -15.81 35.75
CA GLN A 285 42.50 -16.85 35.88
C GLN A 285 41.23 -16.34 36.58
N GLY A 286 41.39 -15.49 37.60
CA GLY A 286 40.27 -14.80 38.26
C GLY A 286 39.53 -13.86 37.31
N HIS A 287 40.25 -13.14 36.44
CA HIS A 287 39.64 -12.26 35.43
C HIS A 287 38.86 -13.03 34.36
N GLU A 288 39.42 -14.12 33.85
CA GLU A 288 38.79 -14.96 32.83
C GLU A 288 37.51 -15.65 33.34
N SER A 289 37.51 -16.06 34.60
CA SER A 289 36.34 -16.63 35.28
C SER A 289 35.28 -15.60 35.69
N GLY A 290 35.52 -14.30 35.46
CA GLY A 290 34.59 -13.21 35.75
C GLY A 290 34.57 -12.75 37.20
N ALA A 291 35.56 -13.13 38.02
CA ALA A 291 35.72 -12.65 39.38
C ALA A 291 36.23 -11.20 39.41
N ASN A 292 35.92 -10.46 40.50
CA ASN A 292 36.42 -9.11 40.68
C ASN A 292 37.86 -9.13 41.21
N VAL A 293 38.83 -9.06 40.28
CA VAL A 293 40.27 -9.13 40.57
C VAL A 293 40.95 -7.78 40.80
N ARG A 294 40.19 -6.69 40.93
CA ARG A 294 40.74 -5.32 40.96
C ARG A 294 41.80 -5.10 42.03
N ARG A 295 41.57 -5.60 43.26
CA ARG A 295 42.56 -5.48 44.35
C ARG A 295 43.84 -6.27 44.05
N GLN A 296 43.72 -7.42 43.41
CA GLN A 296 44.86 -8.27 43.05
C GLN A 296 45.70 -7.61 41.95
N VAL A 297 45.04 -6.96 40.97
CA VAL A 297 45.73 -6.17 39.94
C VAL A 297 46.42 -4.95 40.55
N ASP A 298 45.76 -4.21 41.47
CA ASP A 298 46.37 -3.06 42.15
C ASP A 298 47.57 -3.46 43.03
N GLU A 299 47.56 -4.66 43.61
CA GLU A 299 48.65 -5.22 44.42
C GLU A 299 49.82 -5.68 43.53
N LEU A 300 49.53 -6.34 42.41
CA LEU A 300 50.51 -6.70 41.39
C LEU A 300 51.20 -5.48 40.78
N GLU A 301 50.45 -4.41 40.45
CA GLU A 301 51.04 -3.16 39.95
C GLU A 301 52.00 -2.52 40.96
N ARG A 302 51.84 -2.76 42.27
CA ARG A 302 52.75 -2.27 43.30
C ARG A 302 54.01 -3.11 43.45
N LEU A 303 53.93 -4.41 43.17
CA LEU A 303 55.08 -5.32 43.23
C LEU A 303 55.99 -5.20 42.00
N VAL A 304 55.42 -4.72 40.89
CA VAL A 304 56.09 -4.54 39.59
C VAL A 304 56.71 -3.13 39.43
N ARG A 305 56.35 -2.19 40.30
CA ARG A 305 56.93 -0.83 40.33
C ARG A 305 58.05 -0.71 41.34
#